data_AF-A0A2B7ZVT2-F1
#
_entry.id   AF-A0A2B7ZVT2-F1
#
_cell.length_a   1.000
_cell.length_b   1.000
_cell.length_c   1.000
_cell.angle_alpha   90.00
_cell.angle_beta   90.00
_cell.angle_gamma   90.00
#
_symmetry.space_group_name_H-M   'P 1'
#
loop_
_entity.id
_entity.type
_entity.pdbx_description
1 polymer ?
#
loop_
_entity_poly.entity_id
_entity_poly.type
_entity_poly.pdbx_seq_one_letter_code
_entity_poly.pdbx_strand_id
1 'polypeptide(L)' 'NPSEEGLLPGFSVYPIPSNDFITITDDNEMYSLSVGDFSGGLVLSEEVQGKEVMLSLADLA' A
#
# COMPACT_ATOMS: atom_id res chain seq x y z
N ASN A 1 16.52 -5.67 -21.94
CA ASN A 1 16.63 -6.49 -20.73
C ASN A 1 16.86 -5.55 -19.56
N PRO A 2 15.81 -5.00 -18.93
CA PRO A 2 15.97 -4.18 -17.74
C PRO A 2 16.13 -5.09 -16.53
N SER A 3 17.13 -4.76 -15.72
CA SER A 3 17.58 -5.43 -14.51
C SER A 3 16.48 -5.53 -13.45
N GLU A 4 16.36 -6.72 -12.85
CA GLU A 4 15.53 -7.07 -11.68
C GLU A 4 16.04 -6.42 -10.37
N GLU A 5 16.48 -5.17 -10.43
CA GLU A 5 16.89 -4.41 -9.24
C GLU A 5 15.74 -3.48 -8.84
N GLY A 6 14.77 -4.02 -8.10
CA GLY A 6 13.64 -3.23 -7.58
C GLY A 6 12.49 -4.02 -6.94
N LEU A 7 12.46 -5.35 -7.09
CA LEU A 7 11.49 -6.19 -6.39
C LEU A 7 12.03 -6.49 -4.99
N LEU A 8 11.72 -5.62 -4.01
CA LEU A 8 11.73 -6.06 -2.62
C LEU A 8 10.71 -7.22 -2.51
N PRO A 9 11.11 -8.45 -2.17
CA PRO A 9 10.17 -9.55 -2.09
C PRO A 9 9.25 -9.32 -0.88
N GLY A 10 7.95 -9.17 -1.15
CA GLY A 10 6.92 -9.23 -0.12
C GLY A 10 5.66 -8.45 -0.42
N PHE A 11 5.72 -7.29 -1.09
CA PHE A 11 4.52 -6.50 -1.36
C PHE A 11 4.61 -5.67 -2.65
N SER A 12 3.47 -5.24 -3.16
CA SER A 12 3.36 -4.39 -4.34
C SER A 12 2.23 -3.38 -4.18
N VAL A 13 2.45 -2.18 -4.73
CA VAL A 13 1.49 -1.07 -4.67
C VAL A 13 1.24 -0.57 -6.08
N TYR A 14 -0.03 -0.53 -6.48
CA TYR A 14 -0.41 -0.03 -7.80
C TYR A 14 -1.56 0.98 -7.66
N PRO A 15 -1.41 2.20 -8.21
CA PRO A 15 -2.53 3.12 -8.32
C PRO A 15 -3.49 2.62 -9.40
N ILE A 16 -4.80 2.56 -9.11
CA ILE A 16 -5.81 2.22 -10.11
C ILE A 16 -6.17 3.52 -10.86
N PRO A 17 -5.86 3.67 -12.16
CA PRO A 17 -5.95 4.96 -12.86
C PRO A 17 -7.34 5.59 -12.96
N SER A 18 -8.40 4.83 -12.64
CA SER A 18 -9.80 5.26 -12.78
C SER A 18 -10.50 5.58 -11.46
N ASN A 19 -9.91 5.25 -10.32
CA ASN A 19 -10.52 5.49 -9.02
C ASN A 19 -9.48 6.04 -8.04
N ASP A 20 -9.96 6.83 -7.09
CA ASP A 20 -9.24 7.32 -5.92
C ASP A 20 -8.85 6.17 -4.96
N PHE A 21 -8.32 5.04 -5.46
CA PHE A 21 -7.93 3.89 -4.66
C PHE A 21 -6.45 3.53 -4.86
N ILE A 22 -5.82 3.14 -3.75
CA ILE A 22 -4.53 2.47 -3.72
C ILE A 22 -4.78 1.02 -3.32
N THR A 23 -4.34 0.08 -4.14
CA THR A 23 -4.32 -1.35 -3.77
C THR A 23 -2.92 -1.72 -3.32
N ILE A 24 -2.83 -2.31 -2.13
CA ILE A 24 -1.60 -2.85 -1.54
C ILE A 24 -1.80 -4.35 -1.43
N THR A 25 -0.91 -5.10 -2.04
CA THR A 25 -0.87 -6.57 -1.93
C THR A 25 0.39 -7.00 -1.21
N ASP A 26 0.27 -7.87 -0.22
CA ASP A 26 1.38 -8.44 0.53
C ASP A 26 1.22 -9.97 0.58
N ASP A 27 2.31 -10.71 0.42
CA ASP A 27 2.29 -12.18 0.50
C ASP A 27 2.05 -12.70 1.92
N ASN A 28 2.25 -11.86 2.94
CA ASN A 28 1.99 -12.15 4.33
C ASN A 28 0.49 -12.13 4.64
N GLU A 29 0.01 -13.10 5.41
CA GLU A 29 -1.40 -13.15 5.85
C GLU A 29 -1.74 -12.12 6.92
N MET A 30 -0.72 -11.52 7.55
CA MET A 30 -0.87 -10.49 8.58
C MET A 30 0.29 -9.51 8.50
N TYR A 31 -0.02 -8.21 8.39
CA TYR A 31 0.97 -7.14 8.37
C TYR A 31 0.41 -5.85 8.94
N SER A 32 1.29 -4.98 9.42
CA SER A 32 0.92 -3.63 9.85
C SER A 32 1.12 -2.65 8.69
N LEU A 33 0.06 -1.97 8.30
CA LEU A 33 0.09 -0.92 7.30
C LEU A 33 0.18 0.44 7.98
N SER A 34 1.04 1.34 7.46
CA SER A 34 1.10 2.72 7.90
C SER A 34 1.27 3.66 6.71
N VAL A 35 0.44 4.70 6.63
CA VAL A 35 0.47 5.72 5.58
C VAL A 35 0.79 7.06 6.20
N GLY A 36 1.79 7.76 5.65
CA GLY A 36 2.16 9.10 6.08
C GLY A 36 1.99 10.13 4.98
N ASP A 37 1.74 11.38 5.37
CA ASP A 37 1.72 12.53 4.46
C ASP A 37 3.14 13.05 4.14
N PHE A 38 3.24 14.04 3.26
CA PHE A 38 4.52 14.65 2.86
C PHE A 38 5.22 15.44 3.98
N SER A 39 4.52 15.75 5.08
CA SER A 39 5.11 16.36 6.28
C SER A 39 5.71 15.31 7.24
N GLY A 40 5.48 14.02 6.97
CA GLY A 40 5.82 12.92 7.86
C GLY A 40 4.76 12.64 8.93
N GLY A 41 3.58 13.27 8.83
CA GLY A 41 2.44 13.00 9.70
C GLY A 41 1.82 11.64 9.37
N LEU A 42 1.48 10.86 10.40
CA LEU A 42 0.79 9.58 10.24
C LEU A 42 -0.70 9.82 9.94
N VAL A 43 -1.17 9.32 8.80
CA VAL A 43 -2.54 9.47 8.30
C VAL A 43 -3.37 8.21 8.58
N LEU A 44 -2.76 7.03 8.41
CA LEU A 44 -3.40 5.73 8.66
C LEU A 44 -2.41 4.81 9.37
N SER A 45 -2.91 4.01 10.31
CA SER A 45 -2.19 2.89 10.90
C SER A 45 -3.17 1.77 11.24
N GLU A 46 -2.99 0.61 10.61
CA GLU A 46 -3.93 -0.52 10.73
C GLU A 46 -3.19 -1.86 10.66
N GLU A 47 -3.72 -2.87 11.36
CA GLU A 47 -3.32 -4.26 11.17
C GLU A 47 -4.21 -4.88 10.09
N VAL A 48 -3.59 -5.31 8.99
CA VAL A 48 -4.28 -5.95 7.88
C VAL A 48 -4.19 -7.46 8.04
N GLN A 49 -5.34 -8.12 7.96
CA GLN A 49 -5.45 -9.57 7.89
C GLN A 49 -5.89 -9.98 6.48
N GLY A 50 -5.00 -10.65 5.76
CA GLY A 50 -5.20 -11.03 4.36
C GLY A 50 -4.16 -10.39 3.44
N LYS A 51 -4.16 -10.82 2.18
CA LYS A 51 -3.09 -10.49 1.22
C LYS A 51 -3.31 -9.21 0.42
N GLU A 52 -4.47 -8.58 0.55
CA GLU A 52 -4.87 -7.42 -0.24
C GLU A 52 -5.64 -6.44 0.63
N VAL A 53 -5.31 -5.16 0.51
CA VAL A 53 -6.08 -4.04 1.08
C VAL A 53 -6.26 -2.97 0.01
N MET A 54 -7.44 -2.34 0.02
CA MET A 54 -7.79 -1.26 -0.88
C MET A 54 -8.12 -0.03 -0.06
N LEU A 55 -7.34 1.05 -0.24
CA LEU A 55 -7.48 2.31 0.48
C LEU A 55 -8.09 3.35 -0.42
N SER A 56 -9.09 4.10 0.06
CA SER A 56 -9.57 5.29 -0.66
C SER A 56 -8.69 6.49 -0.35
N LEU A 57 -8.20 7.19 -1.37
CA LEU A 57 -7.51 8.47 -1.22
C LEU A 57 -8.43 9.54 -0.60
N ALA A 58 -9.76 9.43 -0.77
CA ALA A 58 -10.71 10.33 -0.13
C ALA A 58 -10.75 10.15 1.40
N ASP A 59 -10.51 8.93 1.88
CA ASP A 59 -10.45 8.61 3.31
C ASP A 59 -9.08 8.91 3.92
N LEU A 60 -8.06 9.15 3.09
CA LEU A 60 -6.69 9.52 3.48
C LEU A 60 -6.45 11.05 3.45
N ALA A 61 -7.46 11.87 3.13
CA ALA A 61 -7.36 13.31 2.94
C ALA A 61 -7.79 14.13 4.18
#